data_AF-A0A3C0PF67-F1
#
_entry.id   AF-A0A3C0PF67-F1
#
_cell.length_a   1.000
_cell.length_b   1.000
_cell.length_c   1.000
_cell.angle_alpha   90.00
_cell.angle_beta   90.00
_cell.angle_gamma   90.00
#
_symmetry.space_group_name_H-M   'P 1'
#
loop_
_entity.id
_entity.type
_entity.pdbx_description
1 polymer ?
#
loop_
_entity_poly.entity_id
_entity_poly.type
_entity_poly.pdbx_seq_one_letter_code
_entity_poly.pdbx_strand_id
1 'polypeptide(L)'
;TAGPGLMGALLVGAATARSLAWAWQIPAVAVHHMEGHLLAPMLEAHPPEFPFVALLISGGHTLLVQVEGIGHYQLLGESLDDAAG
;
A
#
# COMPACT_ATOMS: atom_id res chain seq x y z
N THR A 1 -2.39 -6.65 -4.78
CA THR A 1 -3.01 -6.01 -3.60
C THR A 1 -3.97 -6.97 -2.94
N ALA A 2 -3.88 -7.14 -1.62
CA ALA A 2 -4.78 -7.97 -0.83
C ALA A 2 -5.88 -7.18 -0.12
N GLY A 3 -5.69 -5.87 0.04
CA GLY A 3 -6.67 -4.95 0.63
C GLY A 3 -5.98 -3.73 1.25
N PRO A 4 -6.76 -2.74 1.72
CA PRO A 4 -8.22 -2.63 1.59
C PRO A 4 -8.66 -2.32 0.15
N GLY A 5 -9.97 -2.44 -0.12
CA GLY A 5 -10.56 -2.15 -1.43
C GLY A 5 -11.88 -2.90 -1.66
N LEU A 6 -12.51 -2.66 -2.82
CA LEU A 6 -13.74 -3.36 -3.20
C LEU A 6 -13.47 -4.86 -3.34
N MET A 7 -14.21 -5.68 -2.57
CA MET A 7 -14.03 -7.14 -2.51
C MET A 7 -14.02 -7.79 -3.90
N GLY A 8 -14.94 -7.42 -4.79
CA GLY A 8 -15.00 -7.97 -6.15
C GLY A 8 -13.73 -7.71 -6.96
N ALA A 9 -13.18 -6.48 -6.91
CA ALA A 9 -11.95 -6.14 -7.61
C ALA A 9 -10.74 -6.85 -7.00
N LEU A 10 -10.67 -6.94 -5.67
CA LEU A 10 -9.60 -7.66 -4.96
C LEU A 10 -9.59 -9.15 -5.32
N LEU A 11 -10.76 -9.79 -5.37
CA LEU A 11 -10.88 -11.21 -5.75
C LEU A 11 -10.39 -11.47 -7.17
N VAL A 12 -10.74 -10.60 -8.13
CA VAL A 12 -10.26 -10.73 -9.52
C VAL A 12 -8.74 -10.63 -9.59
N GLY A 13 -8.15 -9.62 -8.95
CA GLY A 13 -6.69 -9.45 -8.92
C GLY A 13 -5.97 -10.60 -8.24
N ALA A 14 -6.47 -11.04 -7.07
CA ALA A 14 -5.88 -12.13 -6.31
C ALA A 14 -5.97 -13.47 -7.05
N ALA A 15 -7.12 -13.79 -7.66
CA ALA A 15 -7.30 -15.02 -8.43
C ALA A 15 -6.36 -15.05 -9.66
N THR A 16 -6.24 -13.92 -10.37
CA THR A 16 -5.34 -13.78 -11.52
C THR A 16 -3.88 -13.97 -11.10
N ALA A 17 -3.42 -13.24 -10.09
CA ALA A 17 -2.03 -13.30 -9.62
C ALA A 17 -1.66 -14.69 -9.10
N ARG A 18 -2.53 -15.34 -8.33
CA ARG A 18 -2.29 -16.70 -7.83
C ARG A 18 -2.28 -17.74 -8.94
N SER A 19 -3.13 -17.61 -9.95
CA SER A 19 -3.15 -18.53 -11.09
C SER A 19 -1.86 -18.43 -11.91
N LEU A 20 -1.36 -17.21 -12.14
CA LEU A 20 -0.07 -16.98 -12.81
C LEU A 20 1.10 -17.55 -12.01
N ALA A 21 1.15 -17.25 -10.71
CA ALA A 21 2.20 -17.76 -9.83
C ALA A 21 2.23 -19.30 -9.78
N TRP A 22 1.05 -19.92 -9.73
CA TRP A 22 0.91 -21.37 -9.81
C TRP A 22 1.41 -21.93 -11.14
N ALA A 23 1.03 -21.33 -12.28
CA ALA A 23 1.49 -21.78 -13.60
C ALA A 23 3.02 -21.65 -13.77
N TRP A 24 3.62 -20.59 -13.22
CA TRP A 24 5.06 -20.35 -13.28
C TRP A 24 5.87 -20.99 -12.16
N GLN A 25 5.23 -21.69 -11.22
CA GLN A 25 5.88 -22.30 -10.05
C GLN A 25 6.70 -21.30 -9.22
N ILE A 26 6.18 -20.08 -9.07
CA ILE A 26 6.77 -19.03 -8.24
C ILE A 26 5.85 -18.70 -7.07
N PRO A 27 6.36 -18.14 -5.96
CA PRO A 27 5.51 -17.69 -4.86
C PRO A 27 4.63 -16.51 -5.29
N ALA A 28 3.41 -16.45 -4.73
CA ALA A 28 2.55 -15.27 -4.79
C ALA A 28 2.59 -14.54 -3.44
N VAL A 29 2.86 -13.24 -3.46
CA VAL A 29 2.92 -12.40 -2.25
C VAL A 29 1.72 -11.46 -2.20
N ALA A 30 0.99 -11.50 -1.09
CA ALA A 30 -0.08 -10.56 -0.79
C ALA A 30 0.53 -9.24 -0.28
N VAL A 31 0.10 -8.11 -0.84
CA VAL A 31 0.62 -6.77 -0.50
C VAL A 31 -0.53 -5.87 -0.05
N HIS A 32 -0.33 -5.15 1.06
CA HIS A 32 -1.28 -4.16 1.55
C HIS A 32 -1.30 -2.92 0.65
N HIS A 33 -2.48 -2.44 0.29
CA HIS A 33 -2.65 -1.36 -0.68
C HIS A 33 -1.91 -0.09 -0.25
N MET A 34 -2.09 0.32 1.01
CA MET A 34 -1.46 1.52 1.55
C MET A 34 0.04 1.36 1.75
N GLU A 35 0.52 0.14 2.03
CA GLU A 35 1.96 -0.11 2.14
C GLU A 35 2.63 0.09 0.78
N GLY A 36 1.98 -0.34 -0.31
CA GLY A 36 2.43 -0.05 -1.67
C GLY A 36 2.55 1.45 -1.95
N HIS A 37 1.62 2.27 -1.45
CA HIS A 37 1.71 3.72 -1.58
C HIS A 37 2.82 4.33 -0.71
N LEU A 38 2.96 3.88 0.55
CA LEU A 38 4.00 4.36 1.46
C LEU A 38 5.41 4.09 0.94
N LEU A 39 5.62 2.94 0.29
CA LEU A 39 6.92 2.51 -0.20
C LEU A 39 7.18 2.91 -1.66
N ALA A 40 6.21 3.46 -2.39
CA ALA A 40 6.42 3.90 -3.77
C ALA A 40 7.59 4.91 -3.93
N PRO A 41 7.79 5.89 -3.02
CA PRO A 41 8.95 6.79 -3.08
C PRO A 41 10.30 6.08 -2.93
N MET A 42 10.34 4.85 -2.42
CA MET A 42 11.57 4.06 -2.32
C MET A 42 12.13 3.65 -3.69
N LEU A 43 11.35 3.79 -4.77
CA LEU A 43 11.77 3.48 -6.14
C LEU A 43 12.48 4.65 -6.83
N GLU A 44 12.49 5.84 -6.23
CA GLU A 44 13.14 7.03 -6.77
C GLU A 44 14.68 6.94 -6.67
N ALA A 45 15.40 7.74 -7.46
CA ALA A 45 16.87 7.75 -7.45
C ALA A 45 17.47 8.17 -6.10
N HIS A 46 16.73 8.97 -5.32
CA HIS A 46 17.12 9.45 -3.99
C HIS A 46 15.95 9.20 -3.02
N PRO A 47 15.78 7.97 -2.54
CA PRO A 47 14.67 7.63 -1.65
C PRO A 47 14.91 8.23 -0.25
N PRO A 48 13.85 8.57 0.50
CA PRO A 48 14.02 8.96 1.89
C PRO A 48 14.56 7.79 2.73
N GLU A 49 15.45 8.09 3.67
CA GLU A 49 15.91 7.11 4.65
C GLU A 49 14.86 6.94 5.76
N PHE A 50 14.79 5.76 6.37
CA PHE A 50 14.01 5.56 7.58
C PHE A 50 14.71 6.21 8.79
N PRO A 51 13.98 6.75 9.78
CA PRO A 51 12.53 6.95 9.77
C PRO A 51 12.12 8.20 8.97
N PHE A 52 10.95 8.16 8.32
CA PHE A 52 10.37 9.33 7.65
C PHE A 52 8.88 9.48 7.93
N VAL A 53 8.33 10.65 7.62
CA VAL A 53 6.88 10.91 7.69
C VAL A 53 6.33 10.98 6.26
N ALA A 54 5.24 10.24 6.02
CA ALA A 54 4.53 10.21 4.76
C ALA A 54 3.16 10.89 4.90
N LEU A 55 2.82 11.70 3.91
CA LEU A 55 1.48 12.26 3.74
C LEU A 55 0.84 11.60 2.51
N LEU A 56 -0.12 10.71 2.74
CA LEU A 56 -0.86 10.02 1.70
C LEU A 56 -2.15 10.77 1.39
N ILE A 57 -2.21 11.37 0.20
CA ILE A 57 -3.38 12.12 -0.28
C ILE A 57 -3.85 11.53 -1.61
N SER A 58 -5.10 11.07 -1.64
CA SER A 58 -5.80 10.57 -2.83
C SER A 58 -7.30 10.89 -2.71
N GLY A 59 -8.10 10.55 -3.73
CA GLY A 59 -9.56 10.71 -3.64
C GLY A 59 -10.26 9.85 -2.59
N GLY A 60 -9.57 8.88 -1.96
CA GLY A 60 -10.12 8.05 -0.89
C GLY A 60 -9.32 8.05 0.41
N HIS A 61 -8.21 8.79 0.48
CA HIS A 61 -7.33 8.77 1.65
C HIS A 61 -6.74 10.16 1.90
N THR A 62 -6.68 10.53 3.17
CA THR A 62 -5.89 11.65 3.67
C THR A 62 -5.29 11.19 5.00
N LEU A 63 -4.06 10.68 4.95
CA LEU A 63 -3.38 10.03 6.06
C LEU A 63 -2.00 10.64 6.29
N LEU A 64 -1.64 10.87 7.55
CA LEU A 64 -0.31 11.22 8.00
C LEU A 64 0.28 10.03 8.77
N VAL A 65 1.37 9.48 8.27
CA VAL A 65 1.94 8.21 8.76
C VAL A 65 3.41 8.38 9.06
N GLN A 66 3.85 7.97 10.25
CA GLN A 66 5.26 7.77 10.57
C GLN A 66 5.69 6.39 10.10
N VAL A 67 6.77 6.34 9.33
CA VAL A 67 7.34 5.13 8.75
C VAL A 67 8.70 4.87 9.36
N GLU A 68 8.79 3.87 10.22
CA GLU A 68 10.04 3.49 10.89
C GLU A 68 10.82 2.41 10.12
N GLY A 69 10.12 1.66 9.28
CA GLY A 69 10.67 0.60 8.45
C GLY A 69 9.58 -0.15 7.70
N ILE A 70 9.96 -1.11 6.86
CA ILE A 70 8.99 -1.97 6.16
C ILE A 70 8.19 -2.78 7.20
N GLY A 71 6.87 -2.71 7.14
CA GLY A 71 5.97 -3.33 8.12
C GLY A 71 5.85 -2.59 9.46
N HIS A 72 6.56 -1.46 9.65
CA HIS A 72 6.55 -0.67 10.88
C HIS A 72 6.02 0.74 10.61
N TYR A 73 4.70 0.89 10.76
CA TYR A 73 3.96 2.11 10.42
C TYR A 73 3.11 2.55 11.61
N GLN A 74 3.16 3.84 11.93
CA GLN A 74 2.30 4.47 12.93
C GLN A 74 1.44 5.55 12.29
N LEU A 75 0.12 5.41 12.38
CA LEU A 75 -0.81 6.46 11.97
C LEU A 75 -0.71 7.64 12.96
N LEU A 76 -0.35 8.82 12.46
CA LEU A 76 -0.28 10.05 13.24
C LEU A 76 -1.56 10.87 13.12
N GLY A 77 -2.27 10.73 12.00
CA GLY A 77 -3.56 11.38 11.78
C GLY A 77 -4.22 10.94 10.48
N GLU A 78 -5.53 11.06 10.42
CA GLU A 78 -6.34 10.80 9.24
C GLU A 78 -7.50 11.80 9.16
N SER A 79 -8.10 11.95 7.98
CA SER A 79 -9.40 12.61 7.89
C SER A 79 -10.47 11.81 8.64
N LEU A 80 -11.38 12.52 9.30
CA LEU A 80 -12.51 11.92 10.00
C LEU A 80 -13.75 11.75 9.11
N ASP A 81 -13.73 12.39 7.95
CA ASP A 81 -14.85 12.46 7.01
C ASP A 81 -14.36 12.23 5.57
N ASP A 82 -14.24 13.31 4.80
CA ASP A 82 -13.89 13.28 3.40
C ASP A 82 -12.37 13.28 3.24
N ALA A 83 -11.88 12.53 2.27
CA ALA A 83 -10.52 12.73 1.80
C ALA A 83 -10.42 14.08 1.07
N ALA A 84 -9.22 14.64 0.98
CA ALA A 84 -9.01 15.93 0.34
C ALA A 84 -9.29 15.98 -1.17
N GLY A 85 -9.37 14.82 -1.84
CA GLY A 85 -9.49 14.70 -3.30
C GLY A 85 -10.88 14.36 -3.81
#